data_AF-A0A817C5B9-F1
#
_entry.id   AF-A0A817C5B9-F1
#
_cell.length_a   1.000
_cell.length_b   1.000
_cell.length_c   1.000
_cell.angle_alpha   90.00
_cell.angle_beta   90.00
_cell.angle_gamma   90.00
#
_symmetry.space_group_name_H-M   'P 1'
#
loop_
_entity.id
_entity.type
_entity.pdbx_description
1 polymer ?
#
loop_
_entity_poly.entity_id
_entity_poly.type
_entity_poly.pdbx_seq_one_letter_code
_entity_poly.pdbx_strand_id
1 'polypeptide(L)'
;WALLVIFFMFLTIIIPMIVTHILLDRNRQMYINSHCKADIWLVRILVHNGFAVYGTWLYLATLLNLTIWISQIYSRNAQSIANASTAALSLVLVGIVIYFISENFIFYSSMAYTYLPWFVLIFGLSGVVSKNYNQINITDKNKTFSLALLIICGVLFIVRVIIFAIRYVKGVIPTIHDP
;
A
#
# COMPACT_ATOMS: atom_id res chain seq x y z
N TRP A 1 -13.47 16.85 10.68
CA TRP A 1 -13.96 15.61 11.30
C TRP A 1 -13.60 14.36 10.50
N ALA A 2 -13.98 14.25 9.22
CA ALA A 2 -13.66 13.09 8.39
C ALA A 2 -12.16 12.71 8.36
N LEU A 3 -11.26 13.69 8.22
CA LEU A 3 -9.80 13.46 8.24
C LEU A 3 -9.33 12.69 9.48
N LEU A 4 -9.74 13.14 10.68
CA LEU A 4 -9.31 12.52 11.94
C LEU A 4 -9.85 11.09 12.05
N VAL A 5 -11.12 10.88 11.70
CA VAL A 5 -11.75 9.55 11.76
C VAL A 5 -11.01 8.56 10.87
N ILE A 6 -10.75 8.93 9.61
CA ILE A 6 -10.07 8.06 8.64
C ILE A 6 -8.62 7.80 9.06
N PHE A 7 -7.93 8.83 9.58
CA PHE A 7 -6.56 8.68 10.10
C PHE A 7 -6.49 7.71 11.29
N PHE A 8 -7.40 7.82 12.26
CA PHE A 8 -7.43 6.89 13.39
C PHE A 8 -7.81 5.48 12.95
N MET A 9 -8.73 5.33 11.98
CA MET A 9 -9.04 4.03 11.39
C MET A 9 -7.80 3.40 10.75
N PHE A 10 -6.97 4.19 10.05
CA PHE A 10 -5.72 3.72 9.48
C PHE A 10 -4.74 3.25 10.56
N LEU A 11 -4.61 3.98 11.68
CA LEU A 11 -3.76 3.53 12.78
C LEU A 11 -4.29 2.24 13.42
N THR A 12 -5.61 2.11 13.57
CA THR A 12 -6.21 0.92 14.19
C THR A 12 -6.03 -0.35 13.38
N ILE A 13 -5.97 -0.29 12.03
CA ILE A 13 -5.82 -1.50 11.20
C ILE A 13 -4.38 -2.06 11.23
N ILE A 14 -3.39 -1.25 11.60
CA ILE A 14 -1.98 -1.69 11.72
C ILE A 14 -1.84 -2.71 12.86
N ILE A 15 -2.54 -2.51 13.98
CA ILE A 15 -2.47 -3.38 15.16
C ILE A 15 -2.92 -4.83 14.84
N PRO A 16 -4.13 -5.10 14.34
CA PRO A 16 -4.57 -6.46 14.05
C PRO A 16 -3.70 -7.09 12.97
N MET A 17 -3.23 -6.34 11.97
CA MET A 17 -2.31 -6.86 10.96
C MET A 17 -1.01 -7.38 11.58
N ILE A 18 -0.37 -6.62 12.49
CA ILE A 18 0.84 -7.05 13.19
C ILE A 18 0.55 -8.29 14.06
N VAL A 19 -0.54 -8.26 14.82
CA VAL A 19 -0.93 -9.36 15.71
C VAL A 19 -1.16 -10.65 14.92
N THR A 20 -1.88 -10.61 13.80
CA THR A 20 -2.13 -11.80 12.99
C THR A 20 -0.86 -12.36 12.37
N HIS A 21 0.06 -11.50 11.92
CA HIS A 21 1.37 -11.94 11.43
C HIS A 21 2.18 -12.66 12.52
N ILE A 22 2.27 -12.08 13.72
CA ILE A 22 2.99 -12.69 14.85
C ILE A 22 2.37 -14.02 15.27
N LEU A 23 1.03 -14.08 15.37
CA LEU A 23 0.34 -15.30 15.79
C LEU A 23 0.46 -16.42 14.76
N LEU A 24 0.39 -16.10 13.47
CA LEU A 24 0.56 -17.08 12.40
C LEU A 24 1.98 -17.64 12.40
N ASP A 25 3.00 -16.80 12.53
CA ASP A 25 4.40 -17.23 12.53
C ASP A 25 4.74 -18.06 13.79
N ARG A 26 4.18 -17.69 14.97
CA ARG A 26 4.37 -18.44 16.22
C ARG A 26 3.70 -19.81 16.21
N ASN A 27 2.50 -19.93 15.64
CA ASN A 27 1.72 -21.16 15.68
C ASN A 27 1.83 -22.00 14.39
N ARG A 28 2.66 -21.58 13.42
CA ARG A 28 2.80 -22.24 12.11
C ARG A 28 2.99 -23.76 12.21
N GLN A 29 3.87 -24.22 13.10
CA GLN A 29 4.18 -25.66 13.22
C GLN A 29 2.97 -26.48 13.68
N MET A 30 2.16 -25.92 14.58
CA MET A 30 0.95 -26.58 15.07
C MET A 30 -0.08 -26.77 13.95
N TYR A 31 -0.26 -25.76 13.09
CA TYR A 31 -1.16 -25.84 11.94
C TYR A 31 -0.67 -26.84 10.88
N ILE A 32 0.64 -26.91 10.65
CA ILE A 32 1.24 -27.90 9.73
C ILE A 32 1.02 -29.32 10.26
N ASN A 33 1.28 -29.55 11.55
CA ASN A 33 1.13 -30.85 12.20
C ASN A 33 -0.34 -31.31 12.26
N SER A 34 -1.29 -30.37 12.28
CA SER A 34 -2.72 -30.66 12.33
C SER A 34 -3.35 -30.81 10.93
N HIS A 35 -2.54 -30.89 9.87
CA HIS A 35 -2.99 -30.92 8.46
C HIS A 35 -3.82 -29.70 8.00
N CYS A 36 -3.86 -28.61 8.77
CA CYS A 36 -4.57 -27.37 8.46
C CYS A 36 -3.77 -26.41 7.55
N LYS A 37 -3.12 -26.94 6.51
CA LYS A 37 -2.30 -26.14 5.57
C LYS A 37 -3.12 -25.13 4.78
N ALA A 38 -4.39 -25.45 4.51
CA ALA A 38 -5.33 -24.56 3.83
C ALA A 38 -5.58 -23.27 4.61
N ASP A 39 -5.69 -23.36 5.95
CA ASP A 39 -5.98 -22.22 6.82
C ASP A 39 -4.83 -21.20 6.80
N ILE A 40 -3.58 -21.67 6.79
CA ILE A 40 -2.40 -20.80 6.66
C ILE A 40 -2.47 -20.00 5.36
N TRP A 41 -2.88 -20.64 4.26
CA TRP A 41 -2.98 -20.01 2.95
C TRP A 41 -4.12 -19.00 2.90
N LEU A 42 -5.29 -19.35 3.45
CA LEU A 42 -6.45 -18.46 3.59
C LEU A 42 -6.12 -17.22 4.41
N VAL A 43 -5.43 -17.35 5.54
CA VAL A 43 -5.02 -16.19 6.35
C VAL A 43 -4.07 -15.28 5.58
N ARG A 44 -3.08 -15.84 4.87
CA ARG A 44 -2.13 -15.04 4.09
C ARG A 44 -2.80 -14.31 2.92
N ILE A 45 -3.63 -15.00 2.15
CA ILE A 45 -4.20 -14.45 0.92
C ILE A 45 -5.46 -13.64 1.15
N LEU A 46 -6.28 -14.00 2.14
CA LEU A 46 -7.53 -13.31 2.39
C LEU A 46 -7.37 -12.26 3.49
N VAL A 47 -6.87 -12.66 4.65
CA VAL A 47 -6.83 -11.79 5.84
C VAL A 47 -5.73 -10.74 5.74
N HIS A 48 -4.47 -11.15 5.53
CA HIS A 48 -3.35 -10.20 5.46
C HIS A 48 -3.46 -9.25 4.26
N ASN A 49 -3.82 -9.77 3.07
CA ASN A 49 -4.07 -8.90 1.93
C ASN A 49 -5.31 -8.03 2.13
N GLY A 50 -6.37 -8.52 2.76
CA GLY A 50 -7.58 -7.74 3.07
C GLY A 50 -7.27 -6.55 3.97
N PHE A 51 -6.53 -6.78 5.07
CA PHE A 51 -6.08 -5.69 5.95
C PHE A 51 -5.18 -4.70 5.22
N ALA A 52 -4.24 -5.21 4.41
CA ALA A 52 -3.33 -4.36 3.67
C ALA A 52 -4.06 -3.50 2.62
N VAL A 53 -5.02 -4.07 1.88
CA VAL A 53 -5.91 -3.34 0.95
C VAL A 53 -6.64 -2.22 1.65
N TYR A 54 -7.29 -2.54 2.78
CA TYR A 54 -8.06 -1.57 3.53
C TYR A 54 -7.16 -0.46 4.11
N GLY A 55 -5.99 -0.83 4.64
CA GLY A 55 -4.99 0.12 5.13
C GLY A 55 -4.50 1.07 4.04
N THR A 56 -4.15 0.55 2.86
CA THR A 56 -3.74 1.38 1.72
C THR A 56 -4.87 2.31 1.26
N TRP A 57 -6.10 1.82 1.22
CA TRP A 57 -7.25 2.66 0.87
C TRP A 57 -7.46 3.80 1.86
N LEU A 58 -7.42 3.51 3.17
CA LEU A 58 -7.54 4.52 4.22
C LEU A 58 -6.39 5.52 4.18
N TYR A 59 -5.17 5.07 3.88
CA TYR A 59 -4.02 5.95 3.71
C TYR A 59 -4.25 6.97 2.58
N LEU A 60 -4.69 6.50 1.40
CA LEU A 60 -5.03 7.38 0.28
C LEU A 60 -6.18 8.33 0.62
N ALA A 61 -7.23 7.82 1.28
CA ALA A 61 -8.36 8.64 1.71
C ALA A 61 -7.96 9.70 2.75
N THR A 62 -7.03 9.38 3.65
CA THR A 62 -6.47 10.33 4.61
C THR A 62 -5.75 11.46 3.91
N LEU A 63 -4.87 11.15 2.95
CA LEU A 63 -4.14 12.16 2.18
C LEU A 63 -5.06 13.04 1.34
N LEU A 64 -6.10 12.46 0.74
CA LEU A 64 -7.12 13.21 0.01
C LEU A 64 -7.85 14.20 0.93
N ASN A 65 -8.27 13.74 2.11
CA ASN A 65 -8.92 14.61 3.10
C ASN A 65 -7.95 15.67 3.66
N LEU A 66 -6.66 15.36 3.77
CA LEU A 66 -5.63 16.30 4.18
C LEU A 66 -5.47 17.42 3.14
N THR A 67 -5.42 17.10 1.85
CA THR A 67 -5.38 18.10 0.78
C THR A 67 -6.59 19.04 0.84
N ILE A 68 -7.80 18.50 1.06
CA ILE A 68 -9.01 19.31 1.21
C ILE A 68 -8.89 20.24 2.40
N TRP A 69 -8.48 19.72 3.56
CA TRP A 69 -8.33 20.51 4.78
C TRP A 69 -7.32 21.65 4.64
N ILE A 70 -6.13 21.37 4.08
CA ILE A 70 -5.11 22.40 3.82
C ILE A 70 -5.67 23.47 2.87
N SER A 71 -6.36 23.07 1.79
CA SER A 71 -6.91 24.03 0.82
C SER A 71 -7.97 24.96 1.43
N GLN A 72 -8.72 24.48 2.43
CA GLN A 72 -9.75 25.26 3.11
C GLN A 72 -9.17 26.33 4.03
N ILE A 73 -8.06 26.01 4.72
CA ILE A 73 -7.42 26.94 5.67
C ILE A 73 -6.75 28.11 4.94
N TYR A 74 -6.12 27.85 3.80
CA TYR A 74 -5.34 28.85 3.05
C TYR A 74 -6.15 29.58 1.96
N SER A 75 -7.41 29.90 2.26
CA SER A 75 -8.30 30.72 1.41
C SER A 75 -8.60 30.16 0.01
N ARG A 76 -8.39 28.84 -0.21
CA ARG A 76 -8.74 28.12 -1.44
C ARG A 76 -8.22 28.76 -2.74
N ASN A 77 -7.07 29.44 -2.68
CA ASN A 77 -6.42 29.96 -3.88
C ASN A 77 -5.76 28.82 -4.67
N ALA A 78 -5.54 29.04 -5.97
CA ALA A 78 -5.00 28.01 -6.87
C ALA A 78 -3.61 27.51 -6.43
N GLN A 79 -2.77 28.41 -5.91
CA GLN A 79 -1.42 28.08 -5.44
C GLN A 79 -1.44 27.17 -4.19
N SER A 80 -2.35 27.43 -3.25
CA SER A 80 -2.55 26.63 -2.04
C SER A 80 -3.01 25.21 -2.40
N ILE A 81 -3.95 25.08 -3.32
CA ILE A 81 -4.45 23.78 -3.79
C ILE A 81 -3.32 23.00 -4.45
N ALA A 82 -2.52 23.68 -5.30
CA ALA A 82 -1.37 23.06 -5.94
C ALA A 82 -0.35 22.55 -4.92
N ASN A 83 0.04 23.38 -3.95
CA ASN A 83 1.00 23.02 -2.92
C ASN A 83 0.49 21.87 -2.02
N ALA A 84 -0.79 21.89 -1.66
CA ALA A 84 -1.43 20.84 -0.87
C ALA A 84 -1.47 19.50 -1.62
N SER A 85 -1.70 19.52 -2.93
CA SER A 85 -1.65 18.33 -3.77
C SER A 85 -0.22 17.81 -3.93
N THR A 86 0.77 18.69 -4.08
CA THR A 86 2.18 18.28 -4.13
C THR A 86 2.60 17.60 -2.82
N ALA A 87 2.18 18.15 -1.68
CA ALA A 87 2.44 17.57 -0.37
C ALA A 87 1.77 16.19 -0.18
N ALA A 88 0.54 16.01 -0.67
CA ALA A 88 -0.10 14.70 -0.63
C ALA A 88 0.60 13.68 -1.54
N LEU A 89 0.98 14.07 -2.76
CA LEU A 89 1.70 13.20 -3.69
C LEU A 89 3.10 12.83 -3.17
N SER A 90 3.80 13.75 -2.49
CA SER A 90 5.09 13.44 -1.87
C SER A 90 4.93 12.49 -0.70
N LEU A 91 3.87 12.61 0.10
CA LEU A 91 3.55 11.62 1.13
C LEU A 91 3.27 10.25 0.51
N VAL A 92 2.47 10.17 -0.57
CA VAL A 92 2.26 8.89 -1.30
C VAL A 92 3.59 8.27 -1.73
N LEU A 93 4.52 9.06 -2.28
CA LEU A 93 5.84 8.59 -2.64
C LEU A 93 6.59 7.98 -1.44
N VAL A 94 6.60 8.69 -0.30
CA VAL A 94 7.20 8.20 0.94
C VAL A 94 6.54 6.88 1.38
N GLY A 95 5.21 6.80 1.32
CA GLY A 95 4.47 5.58 1.62
C GLY A 95 4.87 4.40 0.72
N ILE A 96 5.01 4.63 -0.60
CA ILE A 96 5.46 3.62 -1.56
C ILE A 96 6.87 3.14 -1.22
N VAL A 97 7.79 4.05 -0.94
CA VAL A 97 9.18 3.71 -0.61
C VAL A 97 9.26 2.91 0.69
N ILE A 98 8.57 3.35 1.75
CA ILE A 98 8.51 2.64 3.02
C ILE A 98 7.94 1.23 2.80
N TYR A 99 6.82 1.11 2.09
CA TYR A 99 6.19 -0.17 1.82
C TYR A 99 7.11 -1.12 1.03
N PHE A 100 7.76 -0.61 -0.03
CA PHE A 100 8.71 -1.39 -0.83
C PHE A 100 9.93 -1.86 -0.01
N ILE A 101 10.45 -1.01 0.89
CA ILE A 101 11.55 -1.41 1.77
C ILE A 101 11.08 -2.47 2.77
N SER A 102 9.92 -2.25 3.39
CA SER A 102 9.33 -3.16 4.36
C SER A 102 9.08 -4.55 3.76
N GLU A 103 8.52 -4.65 2.55
CA GLU A 103 8.21 -5.94 1.93
C GLU A 103 9.44 -6.69 1.39
N ASN A 104 10.52 -5.99 1.05
CA ASN A 104 11.69 -6.59 0.39
C ASN A 104 12.84 -6.87 1.35
N PHE A 105 12.99 -6.08 2.41
CA PHE A 105 14.12 -6.17 3.35
C PHE A 105 13.68 -6.54 4.77
N ILE A 106 12.70 -5.84 5.34
CA ILE A 106 12.39 -5.97 6.78
C ILE A 106 11.51 -7.19 7.06
N PHE A 107 10.39 -7.31 6.34
CA PHE A 107 9.37 -8.33 6.56
C PHE A 107 9.25 -9.26 5.35
N TYR A 108 10.38 -9.56 4.71
CA TYR A 108 10.39 -10.28 3.44
C TYR A 108 9.76 -11.68 3.52
N SER A 109 9.80 -12.33 4.69
CA SER A 109 9.19 -13.64 4.94
C SER A 109 7.68 -13.51 5.15
N SER A 110 7.25 -12.66 6.08
CA SER A 110 5.85 -12.55 6.49
C SER A 110 4.98 -11.82 5.45
N MET A 111 5.54 -10.86 4.70
CA MET A 111 4.84 -10.09 3.65
C MET A 111 5.07 -10.65 2.24
N ALA A 112 5.71 -11.82 2.10
CA ALA A 112 5.97 -12.45 0.80
C ALA A 112 4.70 -12.65 -0.05
N TYR A 113 3.54 -12.80 0.60
CA TYR A 113 2.27 -13.10 -0.04
C TYR A 113 1.31 -11.90 -0.10
N THR A 114 1.73 -10.71 0.33
CA THR A 114 0.88 -9.51 0.40
C THR A 114 1.11 -8.62 -0.83
N TYR A 115 0.27 -8.78 -1.85
CA TYR A 115 0.41 -8.08 -3.14
C TYR A 115 -0.69 -7.07 -3.43
N LEU A 116 -1.88 -7.26 -2.85
CA LEU A 116 -3.05 -6.45 -3.16
C LEU A 116 -2.89 -4.93 -2.89
N PRO A 117 -2.05 -4.46 -1.94
CA PRO A 117 -1.76 -3.03 -1.80
C PRO A 117 -1.27 -2.33 -3.07
N TRP A 118 -0.44 -3.01 -3.88
CA TRP A 118 0.06 -2.46 -5.14
C TRP A 118 -1.07 -2.20 -6.12
N PHE A 119 -2.05 -3.11 -6.21
CA PHE A 119 -3.24 -2.93 -7.05
C PHE A 119 -4.07 -1.74 -6.61
N VAL A 120 -4.22 -1.54 -5.29
CA VAL A 120 -4.94 -0.40 -4.72
C VAL A 120 -4.24 0.91 -5.04
N LEU A 121 -2.90 0.97 -4.92
CA LEU A 121 -2.11 2.15 -5.28
C LEU A 121 -2.25 2.51 -6.75
N ILE A 122 -2.12 1.52 -7.64
CA ILE A 122 -2.29 1.70 -9.09
C ILE A 122 -3.70 2.20 -9.40
N PHE A 123 -4.73 1.61 -8.79
CA PHE A 123 -6.12 2.01 -8.97
C PHE A 123 -6.41 3.42 -8.43
N GLY A 124 -5.89 3.77 -7.25
CA GLY A 124 -6.06 5.09 -6.67
C GLY A 124 -5.36 6.18 -7.50
N LEU A 125 -4.11 5.93 -7.91
CA LEU A 125 -3.34 6.85 -8.75
C LEU A 125 -3.92 6.97 -10.15
N SER A 126 -4.42 5.89 -10.76
CA SER A 126 -5.08 5.96 -12.06
C SER A 126 -6.34 6.81 -12.01
N GLY A 127 -7.12 6.73 -10.92
CA GLY A 127 -8.25 7.62 -10.67
C GLY A 127 -7.84 9.10 -10.60
N VAL A 128 -6.73 9.40 -9.92
CA VAL A 128 -6.17 10.77 -9.86
C VAL A 128 -5.73 11.25 -11.25
N VAL A 129 -5.01 10.42 -12.00
CA VAL A 129 -4.52 10.77 -13.35
C VAL A 129 -5.70 10.96 -14.31
N SER A 130 -6.68 10.06 -14.31
CA SER A 130 -7.87 10.11 -15.18
C SER A 130 -8.68 11.38 -14.96
N LYS A 131 -8.91 11.77 -13.70
CA LYS A 131 -9.65 13.00 -13.38
C LYS A 131 -8.95 14.27 -13.89
N ASN A 132 -7.62 14.25 -13.97
CA ASN A 132 -6.82 15.40 -14.40
C ASN A 132 -6.49 15.41 -15.90
N TYR A 133 -6.94 14.41 -16.66
CA TYR A 133 -6.60 14.21 -18.08
C TYR A 133 -7.26 15.24 -19.02
N ASN A 134 -8.53 15.58 -18.83
CA ASN A 134 -9.29 16.47 -19.74
C ASN A 134 -8.96 17.97 -19.60
N GLN A 135 -8.12 18.35 -18.64
CA GLN A 135 -7.63 19.72 -18.51
C GLN A 135 -6.25 19.80 -19.18
N ILE A 136 -6.25 19.92 -20.51
CA ILE A 136 -5.06 19.92 -21.38
C ILE A 136 -4.26 21.22 -21.19
N ASN A 137 -3.62 21.35 -20.03
CA ASN A 137 -2.50 22.26 -19.80
C ASN A 137 -1.42 21.41 -19.13
N ILE A 138 -0.44 20.99 -19.94
CA ILE A 138 0.70 20.13 -19.61
C ILE A 138 1.66 20.82 -18.60
N THR A 139 1.43 22.10 -18.28
CA THR A 139 2.25 22.92 -17.38
C THR A 139 1.97 22.70 -15.89
N ASP A 140 0.95 21.92 -15.53
CA ASP A 140 0.62 21.67 -14.12
C ASP A 140 1.52 20.56 -13.53
N LYS A 141 2.49 20.98 -12.71
CA LYS A 141 3.51 20.12 -12.06
C LYS A 141 2.90 18.90 -11.36
N ASN A 142 1.72 19.04 -10.75
CA ASN A 142 1.07 17.96 -10.02
C ASN A 142 0.58 16.84 -10.93
N LYS A 143 0.17 17.15 -12.16
CA LYS A 143 -0.27 16.16 -13.14
C LYS A 143 0.91 15.27 -13.55
N THR A 144 2.01 15.90 -13.96
CA THR A 144 3.25 15.19 -14.30
C THR A 144 3.75 14.35 -13.12
N PHE A 145 3.68 14.88 -11.90
CA PHE A 145 4.10 14.14 -10.71
C PHE A 145 3.22 12.92 -10.44
N SER A 146 1.89 13.05 -10.54
CA SER A 146 0.95 11.93 -10.35
C SER A 146 1.14 10.83 -11.40
N LEU A 147 1.38 11.20 -12.67
CA LEU A 147 1.67 10.25 -13.74
C LEU A 147 3.00 9.53 -13.51
N ALA A 148 4.05 10.27 -13.13
CA ALA A 148 5.34 9.68 -12.79
C ALA A 148 5.22 8.69 -11.62
N LEU A 149 4.47 9.03 -10.58
CA LEU A 149 4.16 8.15 -9.46
C LEU A 149 3.45 6.86 -9.89
N LEU A 150 2.47 6.96 -10.80
CA LEU A 150 1.77 5.79 -11.34
C LEU A 150 2.74 4.86 -12.10
N ILE A 151 3.61 5.43 -12.93
CA ILE A 151 4.63 4.67 -13.67
C ILE A 151 5.60 4.00 -12.69
N ILE A 152 6.12 4.74 -11.71
CA ILE A 152 7.01 4.21 -10.66
C ILE A 152 6.33 3.05 -9.92
N CYS A 153 5.06 3.22 -9.53
CA CYS A 153 4.29 2.18 -8.84
C CYS A 153 4.16 0.91 -9.69
N GLY A 154 3.88 1.05 -10.99
CA GLY A 154 3.83 -0.08 -11.93
C GLY A 154 5.19 -0.79 -12.08
N VAL A 155 6.28 -0.04 -12.22
CA VAL A 155 7.64 -0.59 -12.32
C VAL A 155 8.03 -1.33 -11.04
N LEU A 156 7.79 -0.73 -9.86
CA LEU A 156 8.09 -1.37 -8.58
C LEU A 156 7.28 -2.65 -8.36
N PHE A 157 6.02 -2.68 -8.80
CA PHE A 157 5.20 -3.88 -8.76
C PHE A 157 5.79 -5.00 -9.63
N ILE A 158 6.22 -4.70 -10.86
CA ILE A 158 6.89 -5.68 -11.73
C ILE A 158 8.19 -6.18 -11.09
N VAL A 159 9.01 -5.27 -10.57
CA VAL A 159 10.26 -5.61 -9.85
C VAL A 159 9.96 -6.53 -8.67
N ARG A 160 8.91 -6.25 -7.89
CA ARG A 160 8.48 -7.08 -6.77
C ARG A 160 8.10 -8.49 -7.21
N VAL A 161 7.33 -8.64 -8.30
CA VAL A 161 6.97 -9.96 -8.84
C VAL A 161 8.23 -10.73 -9.27
N ILE A 162 9.20 -10.07 -9.91
CA ILE A 162 10.47 -10.68 -10.30
C ILE A 162 11.28 -11.13 -9.06
N ILE A 163 11.42 -10.26 -8.05
CA ILE A 163 12.12 -10.58 -6.80
C ILE A 163 11.47 -11.78 -6.11
N PHE A 164 10.14 -11.80 -6.03
CA PHE A 164 9.41 -12.93 -5.46
C PHE A 164 9.66 -14.22 -6.24
N ALA A 165 9.55 -14.20 -7.57
CA ALA A 165 9.79 -15.37 -8.41
C ALA A 165 11.22 -15.92 -8.21
N ILE A 166 12.23 -15.03 -8.18
CA ILE A 166 13.62 -15.42 -7.93
C ILE A 166 13.78 -16.04 -6.53
N ARG A 167 13.23 -15.42 -5.49
CA ARG A 167 13.32 -15.91 -4.11
C ARG A 167 12.54 -17.21 -3.89
N TYR A 168 11.43 -17.38 -4.59
CA TYR A 168 10.63 -18.59 -4.59
C TYR A 168 11.41 -19.76 -5.20
N VAL A 169 12.00 -19.56 -6.38
CA VAL A 169 12.84 -20.59 -7.04
C VAL A 169 14.08 -20.93 -6.21
N LYS A 170 14.67 -19.94 -5.51
CA LYS A 170 15.82 -20.17 -4.62
C LYS A 170 15.46 -20.78 -3.25
N GLY A 171 14.18 -21.06 -2.97
CA GLY A 171 13.75 -21.62 -1.68
C GLY A 171 13.96 -20.71 -0.48
N VAL A 172 14.14 -19.40 -0.70
CA VAL A 172 14.36 -18.41 0.38
C VAL A 172 13.04 -18.07 1.10
N ILE A 173 11.92 -18.25 0.41
CA ILE A 173 10.59 -18.00 0.96
C ILE A 173 10.07 -19.29 1.57
N PRO A 174 9.73 -19.30 2.88
CA PRO A 174 9.23 -20.50 3.53
C PRO A 174 7.91 -20.94 2.89
N THR A 175 7.97 -22.10 2.24
CA THR A 175 6.82 -22.79 1.67
C THR A 175 6.13 -23.63 2.75
N ILE A 176 4.94 -24.16 2.43
CA ILE A 176 4.18 -25.07 3.32
C ILE A 176 4.80 -26.49 3.37
N HIS A 177 5.85 -26.71 2.57
CA HIS A 177 6.59 -27.95 2.47
C HIS A 177 7.95 -27.88 3.18
N ASP A 178 8.40 -26.68 3.55
CA ASP A 178 9.64 -26.53 4.32
C ASP A 178 9.37 -26.81 5.80
N PRO A 179 10.08 -27.80 6.40
CA PRO A 179 9.89 -28.25 7.77
C PRO A 179 10.10 -27.14 8.82
#